data_AF-A0A4W5PWA8-F1
#
_entry.id   AF-A0A4W5PWA8-F1
#
_cell.length_a   1.000
_cell.length_b   1.000
_cell.length_c   1.000
_cell.angle_alpha   90.00
_cell.angle_beta   90.00
_cell.angle_gamma   90.00
#
_symmetry.space_group_name_H-M   'P 1'
#
loop_
_entity.id
_entity.type
_entity.pdbx_description
1 polymer ?
#
loop_
_entity_poly.entity_id
_entity_poly.type
_entity_poly.pdbx_seq_one_letter_code
_entity_poly.pdbx_strand_id
1 'polypeptide(L)'
;MEAPPVSVLPITGGTINMMEYLLQGSVLDQALESLLHRLRGLCDNMEPETFADHELVYLLKGQQGNPFLLRARRSLSHPTVPWHLRYLGQPEVGDKSRHALVRNCVDVAASHSLPDFLNEMGFRMDHEFVAKGHIFRRGVLKVVVSKLSRILVPGNTENTEPLSLSYLVELSVLAPAGQDTMSEDMRSFAEQLKPLVHLEKIDPKRHM
;
A
#
# COMPACT_ATOMS: atom_id res chain seq x y z
N MET A 1 -5.35 -39.61 15.97
CA MET A 1 -4.58 -39.22 14.77
C MET A 1 -4.16 -37.78 15.01
N GLU A 2 -2.99 -37.58 15.60
CA GLU A 2 -2.45 -36.26 15.96
C GLU A 2 -2.04 -35.53 14.68
N ALA A 3 -2.50 -34.30 14.49
CA ALA A 3 -2.03 -33.45 13.40
C ALA A 3 -0.55 -33.14 13.61
N PRO A 4 0.28 -33.12 12.55
CA PRO A 4 1.69 -32.81 12.70
C PRO A 4 1.87 -31.38 13.23
N PRO A 5 2.89 -31.12 14.07
CA PRO A 5 3.15 -29.79 14.59
C PRO A 5 3.41 -28.83 13.43
N VAL A 6 2.68 -27.73 13.41
CA VAL A 6 2.95 -26.61 12.50
C VAL A 6 4.36 -26.13 12.82
N SER A 7 5.31 -26.34 11.91
CA SER A 7 6.63 -25.77 12.02
C SER A 7 6.50 -24.26 11.87
N VAL A 8 6.36 -23.56 12.99
CA VAL A 8 6.63 -22.13 13.10
C VAL A 8 8.12 -21.96 12.84
N LEU A 9 8.50 -21.80 11.58
CA LEU A 9 9.79 -21.21 11.26
C LEU A 9 9.76 -19.81 11.90
N PRO A 10 10.66 -19.52 12.86
CA PRO A 10 10.77 -18.17 13.38
C PRO A 10 11.04 -17.27 12.18
N ILE A 11 10.30 -16.17 12.09
CA ILE A 11 10.54 -15.11 11.12
C ILE A 11 12.00 -14.71 11.34
N THR A 12 12.89 -15.14 10.43
CA THR A 12 14.30 -14.76 10.46
C THR A 12 14.32 -13.24 10.52
N GLY A 13 14.93 -12.68 11.58
CA GLY A 13 14.83 -11.27 11.98
C GLY A 13 15.33 -10.22 10.96
N GLY A 14 15.47 -10.56 9.68
CA GLY A 14 15.77 -9.64 8.59
C GLY A 14 14.58 -8.80 8.11
N THR A 15 13.34 -9.16 8.43
CA THR A 15 12.14 -8.39 8.00
C THR A 15 11.76 -7.26 8.96
N ILE A 16 12.42 -7.14 10.12
CA ILE A 16 11.99 -6.23 11.20
C ILE A 16 12.36 -4.76 10.92
N ASN A 17 13.25 -4.48 9.95
CA ASN A 17 13.72 -3.12 9.62
C ASN A 17 13.61 -2.78 8.12
N MET A 18 12.50 -3.13 7.47
CA MET A 18 12.23 -2.65 6.10
C MET A 18 11.64 -1.24 6.13
N MET A 19 12.15 -0.39 5.25
CA MET A 19 11.68 0.96 5.01
C MET A 19 10.92 0.99 3.69
N GLU A 20 9.72 1.57 3.72
CA GLU A 20 8.98 1.94 2.53
C GLU A 20 9.41 3.34 2.09
N TYR A 21 9.89 3.42 0.85
CA TYR A 21 10.07 4.66 0.12
C TYR A 21 8.83 4.85 -0.75
N LEU A 22 8.17 6.00 -0.66
CA LEU A 22 6.89 6.26 -1.32
C LEU A 22 6.86 7.62 -2.01
N LEU A 23 6.39 7.61 -3.26
CA LEU A 23 5.90 8.78 -3.98
C LEU A 23 4.44 8.53 -4.37
N GLN A 24 3.63 9.58 -4.33
CA GLN A 24 2.23 9.50 -4.75
C GLN A 24 1.87 10.62 -5.72
N GLY A 25 0.89 10.33 -6.54
CA GLY A 25 0.22 11.28 -7.41
C GLY A 25 -1.13 10.74 -7.83
N SER A 26 -1.75 11.37 -8.80
CA SER A 26 -3.00 10.89 -9.36
C SER A 26 -3.08 11.18 -10.85
N VAL A 27 -3.89 10.40 -11.55
CA VAL A 27 -4.20 10.58 -12.97
C VAL A 27 -5.72 10.61 -13.15
N LEU A 28 -6.22 11.51 -14.00
CA LEU A 28 -7.65 11.56 -14.30
C LEU A 28 -8.09 10.30 -15.05
N ASP A 29 -9.36 9.93 -14.89
CA ASP A 29 -9.92 8.72 -15.52
C ASP A 29 -9.69 8.70 -17.04
N GLN A 30 -9.80 9.85 -17.72
CA GLN A 30 -9.59 9.94 -19.17
C GLN A 30 -8.14 9.69 -19.61
N ALA A 31 -7.17 9.87 -18.71
CA ALA A 31 -5.75 9.71 -19.00
C ALA A 31 -5.19 8.34 -18.55
N LEU A 32 -6.03 7.47 -17.97
CA LEU A 32 -5.62 6.15 -17.47
C LEU A 32 -4.92 5.32 -18.54
N GLU A 33 -5.54 5.15 -19.71
CA GLU A 33 -5.00 4.29 -20.77
C GLU A 33 -3.62 4.76 -21.26
N SER A 34 -3.43 6.07 -21.35
CA SER A 34 -2.15 6.68 -21.71
C SER A 34 -1.09 6.40 -20.65
N LEU A 35 -1.45 6.49 -19.36
CA LEU A 35 -0.54 6.14 -18.28
C LEU A 35 -0.18 4.64 -18.30
N LEU A 36 -1.16 3.75 -18.44
CA LEU A 36 -0.92 2.31 -18.49
C LEU A 36 -0.04 1.92 -19.68
N HIS A 37 -0.25 2.53 -20.85
CA HIS A 37 0.61 2.33 -22.01
C HIS A 37 2.05 2.80 -21.75
N ARG A 38 2.22 3.98 -21.14
CA ARG A 38 3.56 4.47 -20.78
C ARG A 38 4.25 3.57 -19.76
N LEU A 39 3.53 3.10 -18.75
CA LEU A 39 4.06 2.21 -17.73
C LEU A 39 4.49 0.86 -18.31
N ARG A 40 3.74 0.28 -19.24
CA ARG A 40 4.19 -0.92 -19.98
C ARG A 40 5.55 -0.70 -20.63
N GLY A 41 5.73 0.39 -21.36
CA GLY A 41 7.01 0.71 -22.00
C GLY A 41 8.17 0.90 -21.01
N LEU A 42 7.91 1.42 -19.82
CA LEU A 42 8.92 1.63 -18.77
C LEU A 42 9.20 0.39 -17.93
N CYS A 43 8.27 -0.56 -17.87
CA CYS A 43 8.34 -1.81 -17.10
C CYS A 43 8.52 -3.03 -18.02
N ASP A 44 9.45 -2.92 -18.97
CA ASP A 44 9.91 -4.01 -19.84
C ASP A 44 8.82 -4.66 -20.71
N ASN A 45 7.77 -3.90 -21.07
CA ASN A 45 6.62 -4.34 -21.85
C ASN A 45 5.85 -5.53 -21.25
N MET A 46 5.96 -5.75 -19.93
CA MET A 46 5.14 -6.74 -19.24
C MET A 46 3.71 -6.23 -19.08
N GLU A 47 2.73 -7.13 -19.25
CA GLU A 47 1.35 -6.84 -18.91
C GLU A 47 1.22 -6.64 -17.38
N PRO A 48 0.49 -5.61 -16.93
CA PRO A 48 0.31 -5.38 -15.51
C PRO A 48 -0.52 -6.49 -14.86
N GLU A 49 -0.16 -6.81 -13.63
CA GLU A 49 -1.01 -7.62 -12.76
C GLU A 49 -2.24 -6.78 -12.35
N THR A 50 -3.44 -7.32 -12.54
CA THR A 50 -4.67 -6.69 -12.05
C THR A 50 -5.02 -7.17 -10.66
N PHE A 51 -5.50 -6.28 -9.80
CA PHE A 51 -5.94 -6.64 -8.45
C PHE A 51 -7.27 -5.98 -8.09
N ALA A 52 -7.96 -6.60 -7.14
CA ALA A 52 -9.09 -6.05 -6.43
C ALA A 52 -8.96 -6.47 -4.97
N ASP A 53 -8.78 -5.51 -4.08
CA ASP A 53 -8.52 -5.73 -2.67
C ASP A 53 -9.57 -5.02 -1.82
N HIS A 54 -9.97 -5.67 -0.73
CA HIS A 54 -10.74 -5.08 0.35
C HIS A 54 -9.79 -4.66 1.45
N GLU A 55 -9.77 -3.37 1.76
CA GLU A 55 -8.87 -2.74 2.71
C GLU A 55 -9.68 -2.22 3.90
N LEU A 56 -9.30 -2.65 5.11
CA LEU A 56 -9.83 -2.16 6.37
C LEU A 56 -8.75 -1.42 7.12
N VAL A 57 -9.07 -0.22 7.59
CA VAL A 57 -8.17 0.60 8.39
C VAL A 57 -8.62 0.55 9.84
N TYR A 58 -7.70 0.14 10.71
CA TYR A 58 -7.91 -0.02 12.14
C TYR A 58 -7.10 1.01 12.92
N LEU A 59 -7.70 1.58 13.95
CA LEU A 59 -7.08 2.52 14.87
C LEU A 59 -7.11 1.95 16.29
N LEU A 60 -6.00 2.10 17.00
CA LEU A 60 -5.93 1.93 18.44
C LEU A 60 -5.62 3.29 19.07
N LYS A 61 -6.54 3.81 19.89
CA LYS A 61 -6.35 5.10 20.56
C LYS A 61 -5.21 4.99 21.57
N GLY A 62 -4.10 5.68 21.30
CA GLY A 62 -2.99 5.79 22.25
C GLY A 62 -3.28 6.76 23.39
N GLN A 63 -2.55 6.64 24.50
CA GLN A 63 -2.68 7.54 25.65
C GLN A 63 -2.09 8.94 25.40
N GLN A 64 -1.24 9.13 24.38
CA GLN A 64 -0.53 10.38 24.10
C GLN A 64 -0.63 10.87 22.64
N GLY A 65 -1.86 11.04 22.15
CA GLY A 65 -2.14 11.98 21.05
C GLY A 65 -2.24 11.41 19.64
N ASN A 66 -1.38 10.46 19.24
CA ASN A 66 -1.47 9.86 17.90
C ASN A 66 -2.04 8.43 17.96
N PRO A 67 -3.11 8.12 17.20
CA PRO A 67 -3.63 6.76 17.14
C PRO A 67 -2.64 5.85 16.40
N PHE A 68 -2.52 4.61 16.88
CA PHE A 68 -1.74 3.58 16.21
C PHE A 68 -2.59 2.95 15.10
N LEU A 69 -2.08 2.96 13.87
CA LEU A 69 -2.84 2.56 12.67
C LEU A 69 -2.34 1.23 12.12
N LEU A 70 -3.28 0.33 11.84
CA LEU A 70 -3.03 -0.91 11.10
C LEU A 70 -3.95 -0.98 9.88
N ARG A 71 -3.46 -1.60 8.81
CA ARG A 71 -4.27 -1.92 7.62
C ARG A 71 -4.40 -3.43 7.50
N ALA A 72 -5.62 -3.92 7.39
CA ALA A 72 -5.91 -5.31 7.08
C ALA A 72 -6.43 -5.38 5.65
N ARG A 73 -5.83 -6.24 4.83
CA ARG A 73 -6.13 -6.36 3.41
C ARG A 73 -6.46 -7.80 3.06
N ARG A 74 -7.47 -8.00 2.23
CA ARG A 74 -7.74 -9.29 1.57
C ARG A 74 -7.96 -9.11 0.08
N SER A 75 -7.56 -10.10 -0.71
CA SER A 75 -7.90 -10.11 -2.14
C SER A 75 -9.36 -10.50 -2.33
N LEU A 76 -10.06 -9.73 -3.17
CA LEU A 76 -11.40 -10.05 -3.66
C LEU A 76 -11.34 -10.99 -4.88
N SER A 77 -10.29 -10.86 -5.69
CA SER A 77 -10.08 -11.75 -6.85
C SER A 77 -9.65 -13.16 -6.45
N HIS A 78 -8.96 -13.30 -5.31
CA HIS A 78 -8.47 -14.59 -4.82
C HIS A 78 -8.84 -14.80 -3.34
N PRO A 79 -10.10 -15.07 -3.00
CA PRO A 79 -10.55 -15.12 -1.59
C PRO A 79 -9.88 -16.21 -0.73
N THR A 80 -9.24 -17.20 -1.37
CA THR A 80 -8.52 -18.30 -0.71
C THR A 80 -7.12 -17.89 -0.23
N VAL A 81 -6.60 -16.76 -0.67
CA VAL A 81 -5.30 -16.25 -0.19
C VAL A 81 -5.45 -15.69 1.23
N PRO A 82 -4.40 -15.78 2.06
CA PRO A 82 -4.47 -15.26 3.41
C PRO A 82 -4.71 -13.75 3.42
N TRP A 83 -5.21 -13.27 4.57
CA TRP A 83 -5.23 -11.84 4.85
C TRP A 83 -3.82 -11.31 4.99
N HIS A 84 -3.67 -9.99 4.85
CA HIS A 84 -2.42 -9.29 5.10
C HIS A 84 -2.64 -8.23 6.16
N LEU A 85 -1.81 -8.24 7.20
CA LEU A 85 -1.74 -7.17 8.18
C LEU A 85 -0.52 -6.30 7.84
N ARG A 86 -0.76 -5.00 7.65
CA ARG A 86 0.28 -4.02 7.39
C ARG A 86 0.32 -2.94 8.46
N TYR A 87 1.51 -2.71 8.99
CA TYR A 87 1.85 -1.55 9.81
C TYR A 87 2.68 -0.56 8.99
N LEU A 88 2.35 0.72 9.12
CA LEU A 88 3.07 1.83 8.51
C LEU A 88 3.49 2.80 9.62
N GLY A 89 4.80 2.91 9.83
CA GLY A 89 5.36 3.80 10.83
C GLY A 89 5.19 5.27 10.49
N GLN A 90 5.52 6.13 11.45
CA GLN A 90 5.57 7.56 11.20
C GLN A 90 6.64 7.87 10.14
N PRO A 91 6.35 8.75 9.17
CA PRO A 91 7.35 9.21 8.22
C PRO A 91 8.54 9.85 8.92
N GLU A 92 9.75 9.55 8.46
CA GLU A 92 10.97 10.18 8.96
C GLU A 92 10.93 11.68 8.66
N VAL A 93 10.87 12.48 9.72
CA VAL A 93 10.89 13.95 9.65
C VAL A 93 12.32 14.40 9.83
N GLY A 94 12.91 15.07 8.85
CA GLY A 94 14.21 15.73 9.04
C GLY A 94 14.99 15.99 7.76
N ASP A 95 14.88 15.10 6.77
CA ASP A 95 15.67 15.23 5.56
C ASP A 95 14.86 15.83 4.39
N LYS A 96 15.08 17.11 4.14
CA LYS A 96 14.50 17.86 3.01
C LYS A 96 15.14 17.49 1.66
N SER A 97 16.32 16.85 1.67
CA SER A 97 17.00 16.44 0.43
C SER A 97 16.36 15.19 -0.19
N ARG A 98 15.72 14.35 0.63
CA ARG A 98 15.04 13.14 0.18
C ARG A 98 13.80 13.45 -0.64
N HIS A 99 13.78 12.91 -1.85
CA HIS A 99 12.70 13.06 -2.81
C HIS A 99 11.49 12.19 -2.50
N ALA A 100 11.66 11.10 -1.76
CA ALA A 100 10.58 10.21 -1.33
C ALA A 100 10.21 10.37 0.15
N LEU A 101 8.97 10.00 0.49
CA LEU A 101 8.57 9.74 1.87
C LEU A 101 9.23 8.42 2.31
N VAL A 102 9.80 8.38 3.51
CA VAL A 102 10.45 7.19 4.06
C VAL A 102 9.82 6.86 5.41
N ARG A 103 9.38 5.62 5.61
CA ARG A 103 8.80 5.15 6.87
C ARG A 103 9.03 3.67 7.08
N ASN A 104 9.01 3.21 8.33
CA ASN A 104 9.02 1.77 8.64
C ASN A 104 7.77 1.11 8.06
N CYS A 105 7.92 -0.07 7.45
CA CYS A 105 6.82 -0.86 6.93
C CYS A 105 6.98 -2.33 7.32
N VAL A 106 5.93 -2.89 7.91
CA VAL A 106 5.81 -4.32 8.19
C VAL A 106 4.57 -4.85 7.50
N ASP A 107 4.69 -5.91 6.71
CA ASP A 107 3.60 -6.60 6.03
C ASP A 107 3.72 -8.09 6.30
N VAL A 108 2.68 -8.69 6.87
CA VAL A 108 2.66 -10.10 7.24
C VAL A 108 1.36 -10.76 6.79
N ALA A 109 1.46 -12.01 6.36
CA ALA A 109 0.29 -12.84 6.10
C ALA A 109 -0.39 -13.20 7.43
N ALA A 110 -1.72 -13.26 7.43
CA ALA A 110 -2.54 -13.51 8.59
C ALA A 110 -3.73 -14.43 8.24
N SER A 111 -4.31 -15.05 9.26
CA SER A 111 -5.47 -15.92 9.11
C SER A 111 -6.74 -15.13 8.75
N HIS A 112 -7.79 -15.85 8.34
CA HIS A 112 -9.09 -15.26 8.03
C HIS A 112 -9.79 -14.61 9.23
N SER A 113 -9.37 -14.93 10.46
CA SER A 113 -9.88 -14.34 11.70
C SER A 113 -9.21 -13.02 12.08
N LEU A 114 -8.36 -12.44 11.21
CA LEU A 114 -7.64 -11.19 11.49
C LEU A 114 -8.58 -10.03 11.92
N PRO A 115 -9.72 -9.76 11.24
CA PRO A 115 -10.63 -8.69 11.66
C PRO A 115 -11.14 -8.86 13.09
N ASP A 116 -11.58 -10.07 13.45
CA ASP A 116 -12.11 -10.39 14.78
C ASP A 116 -11.01 -10.28 15.83
N PHE A 117 -9.83 -10.83 15.54
CA PHE A 117 -8.67 -10.72 16.40
C PHE A 117 -8.28 -9.27 16.71
N LEU A 118 -8.25 -8.39 15.70
CA LEU A 118 -7.95 -6.97 15.90
C LEU A 118 -9.01 -6.28 16.77
N ASN A 119 -10.29 -6.59 16.56
CA ASN A 119 -11.38 -6.07 17.38
C ASN A 119 -11.26 -6.53 18.84
N GLU A 120 -10.92 -7.80 19.08
CA GLU A 120 -10.69 -8.37 20.42
C GLU A 120 -9.46 -7.73 21.11
N MET A 121 -8.43 -7.37 20.34
CA MET A 121 -7.28 -6.61 20.84
C MET A 121 -7.59 -5.14 21.18
N GLY A 122 -8.80 -4.67 20.91
CA GLY A 122 -9.25 -3.31 21.22
C GLY A 122 -9.04 -2.29 20.10
N PHE A 123 -8.62 -2.72 18.91
CA PHE A 123 -8.65 -1.86 17.74
C PHE A 123 -10.09 -1.57 17.33
N ARG A 124 -10.31 -0.40 16.74
CA ARG A 124 -11.58 -0.02 16.13
C ARG A 124 -11.36 0.20 14.64
N MET A 125 -12.20 -0.42 13.81
CA MET A 125 -12.24 -0.10 12.39
C MET A 125 -12.67 1.36 12.23
N ASP A 126 -11.89 2.14 11.50
CA ASP A 126 -12.14 3.54 11.20
C ASP A 126 -12.91 3.68 9.89
N HIS A 127 -12.39 3.07 8.84
CA HIS A 127 -13.04 3.00 7.54
C HIS A 127 -12.59 1.76 6.76
N GLU A 128 -13.38 1.40 5.76
CA GLU A 128 -13.07 0.34 4.80
C GLU A 128 -13.35 0.81 3.38
N PHE A 129 -12.61 0.27 2.41
CA PHE A 129 -12.74 0.63 1.01
C PHE A 129 -12.30 -0.52 0.11
N VAL A 130 -12.68 -0.44 -1.15
CA VAL A 130 -12.21 -1.35 -2.20
C VAL A 130 -11.21 -0.61 -3.09
N ALA A 131 -10.04 -1.20 -3.27
CA ALA A 131 -9.03 -0.75 -4.21
C ALA A 131 -8.97 -1.72 -5.38
N LYS A 132 -9.18 -1.23 -6.62
CA LYS A 132 -9.05 -2.03 -7.85
C LYS A 132 -8.08 -1.36 -8.80
N GLY A 133 -7.21 -2.13 -9.46
CA GLY A 133 -6.22 -1.50 -10.31
C GLY A 133 -5.17 -2.41 -10.91
N HIS A 134 -4.05 -1.80 -11.25
CA HIS A 134 -2.92 -2.40 -11.95
C HIS A 134 -1.64 -2.27 -11.13
N ILE A 135 -0.82 -3.32 -11.14
CA ILE A 135 0.50 -3.36 -10.52
C ILE A 135 1.54 -3.58 -11.61
N PHE A 136 2.48 -2.64 -11.71
CA PHE A 136 3.65 -2.74 -12.56
C PHE A 136 4.91 -2.90 -11.70
N ARG A 137 5.88 -3.66 -12.19
CA ARG A 137 7.16 -3.88 -11.52
C ARG A 137 8.31 -3.64 -12.48
N ARG A 138 9.37 -2.97 -12.00
CA ARG A 138 10.65 -2.84 -12.70
C ARG A 138 11.77 -2.98 -11.68
N GLY A 139 12.41 -4.15 -11.63
CA GLY A 139 13.32 -4.50 -10.54
C GLY A 139 12.61 -4.40 -9.19
N VAL A 140 13.12 -3.56 -8.29
CA VAL A 140 12.53 -3.32 -6.95
C VAL A 140 11.43 -2.25 -6.96
N LEU A 141 11.28 -1.49 -8.04
CA LEU A 141 10.24 -0.47 -8.17
C LEU A 141 8.88 -1.14 -8.38
N LYS A 142 7.91 -0.74 -7.58
CA LYS A 142 6.50 -1.15 -7.72
C LYS A 142 5.64 0.07 -7.94
N VAL A 143 4.95 0.13 -9.08
CA VAL A 143 3.94 1.15 -9.38
C VAL A 143 2.57 0.53 -9.24
N VAL A 144 1.72 1.13 -8.40
CA VAL A 144 0.31 0.76 -8.25
C VAL A 144 -0.54 1.89 -8.80
N VAL A 145 -1.43 1.57 -9.74
CA VAL A 145 -2.44 2.50 -10.27
C VAL A 145 -3.80 1.96 -9.85
N SER A 146 -4.49 2.64 -8.92
CA SER A 146 -5.69 2.10 -8.29
C SER A 146 -6.85 3.10 -8.23
N LYS A 147 -8.05 2.60 -8.49
CA LYS A 147 -9.31 3.28 -8.20
C LYS A 147 -9.74 2.92 -6.79
N LEU A 148 -9.93 3.92 -5.95
CA LEU A 148 -10.44 3.74 -4.61
C LEU A 148 -11.95 4.00 -4.59
N SER A 149 -12.70 3.07 -4.02
CA SER A 149 -14.15 3.18 -3.86
C SER A 149 -14.53 2.95 -2.40
N ARG A 150 -15.28 3.88 -1.80
CA ARG A 150 -15.79 3.68 -0.44
C ARG A 150 -16.91 2.64 -0.45
N ILE A 151 -17.00 1.87 0.61
CA ILE A 151 -18.09 0.92 0.84
C ILE A 151 -19.26 1.67 1.50
N LEU A 152 -20.47 1.50 0.95
CA LEU A 152 -21.68 2.20 1.41
C LEU A 152 -22.40 1.47 2.53
N VAL A 153 -22.26 0.15 2.57
CA VAL A 153 -22.82 -0.71 3.61
C VAL A 153 -21.68 -1.57 4.16
N PRO A 154 -21.33 -1.48 5.45
CA PRO A 154 -20.15 -2.13 5.98
C PRO A 154 -20.04 -3.62 5.62
N GLY A 155 -18.85 -4.04 5.20
CA GLY A 155 -18.56 -5.39 4.71
C GLY A 155 -19.14 -5.76 3.33
N ASN A 156 -20.01 -4.94 2.73
CA ASN A 156 -20.58 -5.18 1.40
C ASN A 156 -19.70 -4.57 0.29
N THR A 157 -18.73 -5.36 -0.18
CA THR A 157 -17.74 -4.92 -1.18
C THR A 157 -18.29 -4.73 -2.60
N GLU A 158 -19.56 -5.11 -2.85
CA GLU A 158 -20.24 -4.85 -4.12
C GLU A 158 -20.96 -3.50 -4.12
N ASN A 159 -21.36 -3.02 -2.94
CA ASN A 159 -22.06 -1.74 -2.80
C ASN A 159 -21.06 -0.61 -2.53
N THR A 160 -20.44 -0.13 -3.60
CA THR A 160 -19.35 0.85 -3.53
C THR A 160 -19.60 2.07 -4.40
N GLU A 161 -19.04 3.21 -4.02
CA GLU A 161 -18.98 4.41 -4.86
C GLU A 161 -17.52 4.88 -5.01
N PRO A 162 -17.09 5.34 -6.21
CA PRO A 162 -15.76 5.90 -6.41
C PRO A 162 -15.50 7.13 -5.52
N LEU A 163 -14.33 7.20 -4.89
CA LEU A 163 -13.94 8.34 -4.05
C LEU A 163 -13.61 9.61 -4.86
N SER A 164 -13.21 9.46 -6.12
CA SER A 164 -12.81 10.56 -7.00
C SER A 164 -13.00 10.21 -8.48
N LEU A 165 -12.78 11.19 -9.35
CA LEU A 165 -12.68 11.04 -10.82
C LEU A 165 -11.23 10.79 -11.30
N SER A 166 -10.41 10.25 -10.41
CA SER A 166 -9.01 9.94 -10.67
C SER A 166 -8.64 8.54 -10.17
N TYR A 167 -7.49 8.06 -10.62
CA TYR A 167 -6.78 6.92 -10.06
C TYR A 167 -5.65 7.44 -9.17
N LEU A 168 -5.49 6.83 -8.00
CA LEU A 168 -4.30 7.00 -7.18
C LEU A 168 -3.13 6.28 -7.86
N VAL A 169 -1.98 6.95 -7.94
CA VAL A 169 -0.74 6.37 -8.46
C VAL A 169 0.29 6.39 -7.35
N GLU A 170 0.78 5.22 -6.97
CA GLU A 170 1.80 5.05 -5.94
C GLU A 170 3.03 4.40 -6.54
N LEU A 171 4.19 5.05 -6.40
CA LEU A 171 5.49 4.43 -6.68
C LEU A 171 6.15 4.11 -5.35
N SER A 172 6.47 2.84 -5.14
CA SER A 172 7.01 2.36 -3.86
C SER A 172 8.19 1.41 -4.03
N VAL A 173 9.08 1.42 -3.05
CA VAL A 173 10.19 0.47 -2.87
C VAL A 173 10.22 0.03 -1.42
N LEU A 174 10.43 -1.26 -1.19
CA LEU A 174 10.78 -1.80 0.13
C LEU A 174 12.26 -2.11 0.14
N ALA A 175 13.01 -1.48 1.03
CA ALA A 175 14.45 -1.67 1.16
C ALA A 175 14.87 -1.63 2.64
N PRO A 176 16.02 -2.23 3.01
CA PRO A 176 16.59 -2.03 4.33
C PRO A 176 16.87 -0.54 4.61
N ALA A 177 16.92 -0.16 5.89
CA ALA A 177 17.26 1.21 6.28
C ALA A 177 18.63 1.67 5.74
N GLY A 178 18.75 2.96 5.42
CA GLY A 178 20.00 3.59 4.98
C GLY A 178 20.31 3.49 3.48
N GLN A 179 19.33 3.12 2.65
CA GLN A 179 19.49 3.02 1.19
C GLN A 179 19.10 4.34 0.50
N ASP A 180 19.92 5.38 0.63
CA ASP A 180 19.58 6.73 0.13
C ASP A 180 19.45 6.82 -1.40
N THR A 181 20.20 5.98 -2.15
CA THR A 181 20.16 5.93 -3.62
C THR A 181 18.77 5.59 -4.17
N MET A 182 17.95 4.85 -3.41
CA MET A 182 16.58 4.49 -3.82
C MET A 182 15.73 5.72 -4.10
N SER A 183 15.93 6.81 -3.35
CA SER A 183 15.16 8.04 -3.54
C SER A 183 15.49 8.74 -4.87
N GLU A 184 16.72 8.60 -5.37
CA GLU A 184 17.16 9.18 -6.65
C GLU A 184 16.61 8.37 -7.82
N ASP A 185 16.71 7.04 -7.74
CA ASP A 185 16.17 6.13 -8.75
C ASP A 185 14.65 6.27 -8.89
N MET A 186 13.93 6.37 -7.77
CA MET A 186 12.49 6.63 -7.76
C MET A 186 12.15 7.97 -8.40
N ARG A 187 12.94 9.03 -8.14
CA ARG A 187 12.74 10.33 -8.77
C ARG A 187 12.99 10.25 -10.27
N SER A 188 14.08 9.61 -10.70
CA SER A 188 14.41 9.42 -12.12
C SER A 188 13.31 8.67 -12.87
N PHE A 189 12.72 7.64 -12.25
CA PHE A 189 11.56 6.94 -12.80
C PHE A 189 10.32 7.84 -12.85
N ALA A 190 10.03 8.59 -11.77
CA ALA A 190 8.89 9.50 -11.71
C ALA A 190 8.95 10.62 -12.76
N GLU A 191 10.13 11.18 -13.05
CA GLU A 191 10.30 12.19 -14.11
C GLU A 191 9.91 11.66 -15.49
N GLN A 192 10.13 10.36 -15.76
CA GLN A 192 9.72 9.73 -17.02
C GLN A 192 8.20 9.59 -17.15
N LEU A 193 7.44 9.75 -16.08
CA LEU A 193 5.98 9.72 -16.14
C LEU A 193 5.35 11.09 -16.42
N LYS A 194 6.13 12.17 -16.38
CA LYS A 194 5.63 13.49 -16.74
C LYS A 194 5.38 13.60 -18.26
N PRO A 195 4.34 14.35 -18.68
CA PRO A 195 3.41 15.11 -17.86
C PRO A 195 2.17 14.32 -17.38
N LEU A 196 2.08 13.01 -17.68
CA LEU A 196 0.87 12.20 -17.43
C LEU A 196 0.50 12.11 -15.95
N VAL A 197 1.52 11.95 -15.09
CA VAL A 197 1.35 11.98 -13.63
C VAL A 197 2.54 12.68 -12.99
N HIS A 198 2.25 13.48 -11.97
CA HIS A 198 3.25 14.12 -11.13
C HIS A 198 3.32 13.35 -9.82
N LEU A 199 4.38 12.56 -9.63
CA LEU A 199 4.61 11.81 -8.40
C LEU A 199 5.50 12.61 -7.47
N GLU A 200 5.02 12.84 -6.26
CA GLU A 200 5.69 13.69 -5.27
C GLU A 200 5.69 13.03 -3.88
N LYS A 201 6.57 13.53 -3.01
CA LYS A 201 6.56 13.21 -1.59
C LYS A 201 5.33 13.84 -0.93
N ILE A 202 4.50 13.03 -0.31
CA ILE A 202 3.32 13.50 0.41
C ILE A 202 3.75 14.18 1.71
N ASP A 203 3.07 15.26 2.08
CA ASP A 203 3.18 15.83 3.42
C ASP A 203 2.43 14.92 4.44
N PRO A 204 3.13 14.34 5.44
CA PRO A 204 2.50 13.53 6.48
C PRO A 204 1.37 14.25 7.23
N LYS A 205 1.43 15.58 7.30
CA LYS A 205 0.47 16.41 8.03
C LYS A 205 -0.83 16.65 7.29
N ARG A 206 -0.93 16.29 6.01
CA ARG A 206 -2.15 16.44 5.20
C ARG A 206 -3.16 15.28 5.37
N HIS A 207 -2.79 14.22 6.08
CA HIS A 207 -3.60 12.99 6.21
C HIS A 207 -3.72 12.48 7.67
N MET A 208 -3.42 13.31 8.66
CA MET A 208 -3.77 13.09 10.07
C MET A 208 -4.94 14.00 10.46
#